data_AF-A0A8C6PSH4-F1
#
_entry.id   AF-A0A8C6PSH4-F1
#
_cell.length_a   1.000
_cell.length_b   1.000
_cell.length_c   1.000
_cell.angle_alpha   90.00
_cell.angle_beta   90.00
_cell.angle_gamma   90.00
#
_symmetry.space_group_name_H-M   'P 1'
#
loop_
_entity.id
_entity.type
_entity.pdbx_description
1 polymer ?
#
loop_
_entity_poly.entity_id
_entity_poly.type
_entity_poly.pdbx_seq_one_letter_code
_entity_poly.pdbx_strand_id
1 'polypeptide(L)'
;CSDCRSKHEPGSRVSDPQHSQKLLRVLRTFWQEQSFHDALLVVDGEELPVQKNILAAASPYVRTKLNYNPPKEDGSTYRIELQGVSMVIMKQILDYIFSGEISLSEETIQDMVQASDLLLMTDLKLLCCQFLESCITAENCIGIRLFSLCYCLHHVHYVATEFLQTHFRDVALTEEFRELPHDRLCELLAMEKLNVGNEKYLLEAVVRWFAHDPDDRRVHMKEVMSAVWLQGLDLSYLREQPLMREVIREFCQKNLTEAPLQGEAMIAAFKPRGYSECIVVAGGEDRRTKKLTAAMRCMCPLYDTNRQGWIELQPMSVARLGHGVVAAEGFLFVLGGTNENNTVLDSGEKYDPDSNSWSPVPPMLQARQNFGVVELDGLIYALGGENEDTALTTVEVFDPHFSCWKMQSSMTMIRKVGCYASMNKKIYAIGGGSYGKLFDSVECFDPKTQQWTGLCPLKERRFGSVACGIGQELYVFGGVRSQESENPEQRQMMTCKSEFYHNDIRRWMFLDDQNLCSPASSSFVYGAVPIGASIYVVGDLDTGTTFDYIREFRRSTGTWHHTKHMLTSDLCKTACAALRIANCRLFRLQLSQGMFRIRV
;
A
#
# COMPACT_ATOMS: atom_id res chain seq x y z
N CYS A 1 -8.61 -44.55 -44.80
CA CYS A 1 -8.46 -43.24 -45.46
C CYS A 1 -7.49 -42.41 -44.65
N SER A 2 -6.49 -41.90 -45.37
CA SER A 2 -5.25 -41.27 -44.94
C SER A 2 -5.40 -40.04 -44.04
N ASP A 3 -4.64 -40.07 -42.95
CA ASP A 3 -4.14 -38.94 -42.17
C ASP A 3 -3.46 -37.89 -43.05
N CYS A 4 -3.93 -36.64 -42.96
CA CYS A 4 -3.15 -35.45 -43.30
C CYS A 4 -2.99 -34.58 -42.04
N ARG A 5 -2.15 -35.03 -41.11
CA ARG A 5 -1.56 -34.14 -40.10
C ARG A 5 -0.39 -33.42 -40.75
N SER A 6 -0.57 -32.14 -41.06
CA SER A 6 0.52 -31.25 -41.44
C SER A 6 1.52 -31.18 -40.27
N LYS A 7 2.66 -31.85 -40.43
CA LYS A 7 3.85 -31.66 -39.58
C LYS A 7 4.38 -30.25 -39.82
N HIS A 8 4.00 -29.29 -38.98
CA HIS A 8 4.78 -28.06 -38.87
C HIS A 8 6.03 -28.38 -38.04
N GLU A 9 7.20 -28.22 -38.66
CA GLU A 9 8.47 -28.19 -37.95
C GLU A 9 8.45 -27.07 -36.88
N PRO A 10 9.04 -27.27 -35.70
CA PRO A 10 9.14 -26.21 -34.70
C PRO A 10 10.17 -25.19 -35.17
N GLY A 11 9.73 -24.19 -35.93
CA GLY A 11 10.58 -23.05 -36.29
C GLY A 11 11.05 -22.32 -35.03
N SER A 12 12.34 -22.03 -34.94
CA SER A 12 12.89 -21.19 -33.87
C SER A 12 12.40 -19.75 -34.05
N ARG A 13 11.63 -19.25 -33.09
CA ARG A 13 11.25 -17.83 -33.05
C ARG A 13 12.43 -17.03 -32.50
N VAL A 14 12.92 -16.07 -33.27
CA VAL A 14 13.93 -15.08 -32.88
C VAL A 14 13.27 -13.70 -32.78
N SER A 15 13.75 -12.84 -31.87
CA SER A 15 13.21 -11.49 -31.64
C SER A 15 14.32 -10.45 -31.68
N ASP A 16 14.09 -9.31 -32.34
CA ASP A 16 14.93 -8.11 -32.24
C ASP A 16 14.25 -7.13 -31.26
N PRO A 17 14.72 -7.01 -30.00
CA PRO A 17 14.08 -6.16 -29.00
C PRO A 17 14.17 -4.66 -29.34
N GLN A 18 15.03 -4.25 -30.28
CA GLN A 18 15.16 -2.85 -30.69
C GLN A 18 14.29 -2.48 -31.88
N HIS A 19 13.60 -3.44 -32.51
CA HIS A 19 12.87 -3.20 -33.76
C HIS A 19 11.82 -2.09 -33.61
N SER A 20 10.99 -2.13 -32.57
CA SER A 20 9.97 -1.12 -32.29
C SER A 20 10.56 0.27 -32.01
N GLN A 21 11.62 0.35 -31.20
CA GLN A 21 12.32 1.60 -30.91
C GLN A 21 12.95 2.22 -32.15
N LYS A 22 13.58 1.42 -33.02
CA LYS A 22 14.14 1.89 -34.30
C LYS A 22 13.04 2.46 -35.19
N LEU A 23 11.89 1.79 -35.29
CA LEU A 23 10.74 2.25 -36.06
C LEU A 23 10.20 3.58 -35.53
N LEU A 24 9.94 3.68 -34.23
CA LEU A 24 9.43 4.91 -33.61
C LEU A 24 10.39 6.09 -33.76
N ARG A 25 11.71 5.86 -33.71
CA ARG A 25 12.72 6.90 -33.99
C ARG A 25 12.62 7.45 -35.41
N VAL A 26 12.41 6.58 -36.41
CA VAL A 26 12.23 7.02 -37.81
C VAL A 26 10.89 7.74 -38.00
N LEU A 27 9.82 7.30 -37.32
CA LEU A 27 8.55 8.03 -37.36
C LEU A 27 8.66 9.42 -36.70
N ARG A 28 9.46 9.55 -35.64
CA ARG A 28 9.78 10.84 -35.02
C ARG A 28 10.48 11.80 -35.99
N THR A 29 11.42 11.30 -36.81
CA THR A 29 12.10 12.15 -37.80
C THR A 29 11.14 12.63 -38.88
N PHE A 30 10.20 11.79 -39.33
CA PHE A 30 9.18 12.22 -40.30
C PHE A 30 8.30 13.34 -39.73
N TRP A 31 7.90 13.23 -38.46
CA TRP A 31 7.15 14.28 -37.79
C TRP A 31 7.94 15.59 -37.70
N GLN A 32 9.21 15.54 -37.29
CA GLN A 32 10.08 16.73 -37.19
C GLN A 32 10.33 17.39 -38.55
N GLU A 33 10.48 16.59 -39.61
CA GLU A 33 10.67 17.06 -40.99
C GLU A 33 9.37 17.50 -41.68
N GLN A 34 8.24 17.41 -40.98
CA GLN A 34 6.91 17.69 -41.53
C GLN A 34 6.52 16.81 -42.74
N SER A 35 7.07 15.60 -42.86
CA SER A 35 6.76 14.63 -43.92
C SER A 35 5.68 13.60 -43.53
N PHE A 36 4.88 13.14 -44.50
CA PHE A 36 3.85 12.09 -44.34
C PHE A 36 2.71 12.39 -43.35
N HIS A 37 2.34 13.67 -43.18
CA HIS A 37 1.21 14.09 -42.36
C HIS A 37 -0.12 13.96 -43.10
N ASP A 38 -1.15 13.46 -42.43
CA ASP A 38 -2.47 13.20 -42.99
C ASP A 38 -3.62 13.83 -42.16
N ALA A 39 -3.27 14.59 -41.13
CA ALA A 39 -4.16 15.47 -40.37
C ALA A 39 -3.44 16.68 -39.74
N LEU A 40 -4.23 17.65 -39.33
CA LEU A 40 -3.84 18.80 -38.52
C LEU A 40 -4.50 18.68 -37.15
N LEU A 41 -3.69 18.65 -36.09
CA LEU A 41 -4.16 18.77 -34.72
C LEU A 41 -4.32 20.26 -34.40
N VAL A 42 -5.53 20.68 -34.05
CA VAL A 42 -5.85 22.07 -33.73
C VAL A 42 -6.01 22.18 -32.22
N VAL A 43 -5.13 22.94 -31.58
CA VAL A 43 -5.07 23.12 -30.12
C VAL A 43 -5.00 24.62 -29.83
N ASP A 44 -5.97 25.16 -29.09
CA ASP A 44 -6.06 26.60 -28.79
C ASP A 44 -5.94 27.53 -30.02
N GLY A 45 -6.38 27.05 -31.19
CA GLY A 45 -6.30 27.78 -32.46
C GLY A 45 -4.97 27.67 -33.19
N GLU A 46 -3.95 27.04 -32.60
CA GLU A 46 -2.71 26.67 -33.29
C GLU A 46 -2.85 25.31 -34.00
N GLU A 47 -2.16 25.14 -35.11
CA GLU A 47 -2.22 23.92 -35.93
C GLU A 47 -0.88 23.17 -35.89
N LEU A 48 -0.95 21.86 -35.70
CA LEU A 48 0.21 20.98 -35.67
C LEU A 48 0.01 19.79 -36.63
N PRO A 49 0.87 19.62 -37.64
CA PRO A 49 0.83 18.45 -38.51
C PRO A 49 1.05 17.17 -37.72
N VAL A 50 0.16 16.19 -37.90
CA VAL A 50 0.23 14.88 -37.21
C VAL A 50 -0.15 13.72 -38.13
N GLN A 51 0.21 12.52 -37.69
CA GLN A 51 -0.20 11.26 -38.32
C GLN A 51 -1.37 10.66 -37.54
N LYS A 52 -2.55 10.57 -38.18
CA LYS A 52 -3.80 10.13 -37.53
C LYS A 52 -3.68 8.76 -36.89
N ASN A 53 -3.05 7.81 -37.59
CA ASN A 53 -2.90 6.44 -37.14
C ASN A 53 -2.05 6.33 -35.87
N ILE A 54 -0.97 7.10 -35.77
CA ILE A 54 -0.11 7.13 -34.57
C ILE A 54 -0.87 7.73 -33.40
N LEU A 55 -1.54 8.86 -33.60
CA LEU A 55 -2.30 9.52 -32.55
C LEU A 55 -3.50 8.66 -32.08
N ALA A 56 -4.18 7.98 -33.01
CA ALA A 56 -5.25 7.02 -32.69
C ALA A 56 -4.74 5.74 -32.03
N ALA A 57 -3.50 5.31 -32.35
CA ALA A 57 -2.87 4.18 -31.67
C ALA A 57 -2.57 4.53 -30.21
N ALA A 58 -2.05 5.74 -29.97
CA ALA A 58 -1.65 6.22 -28.65
C ALA A 58 -2.82 6.68 -27.77
N SER A 59 -3.84 7.33 -28.32
CA SER A 59 -4.96 7.91 -27.58
C SER A 59 -6.29 7.25 -27.93
N PRO A 60 -6.91 6.51 -26.98
CA PRO A 60 -8.26 5.97 -27.14
C PRO A 60 -9.32 7.06 -27.42
N TYR A 61 -9.15 8.25 -26.83
CA TYR A 61 -10.03 9.41 -27.09
C TYR A 61 -9.98 9.81 -28.57
N VAL A 62 -8.79 10.02 -29.12
CA VAL A 62 -8.63 10.41 -30.53
C VAL A 62 -9.12 9.32 -31.48
N ARG A 63 -8.84 8.04 -31.18
CA ARG A 63 -9.38 6.91 -31.94
C ARG A 63 -10.91 6.95 -32.00
N THR A 64 -11.55 7.19 -30.86
CA THR A 64 -13.01 7.27 -30.75
C THR A 64 -13.53 8.46 -31.55
N LYS A 65 -12.89 9.62 -31.44
CA LYS A 65 -13.25 10.83 -32.20
C LYS A 65 -13.17 10.63 -33.71
N LEU A 66 -12.12 9.96 -34.19
CA LEU A 66 -11.96 9.62 -35.62
C LEU A 66 -12.99 8.59 -36.10
N ASN A 67 -13.40 7.65 -35.24
CA ASN A 67 -14.43 6.68 -35.59
C ASN A 67 -15.83 7.33 -35.70
N TYR A 68 -16.15 8.29 -34.82
CA TYR A 68 -17.43 9.02 -34.87
C TYR A 68 -17.49 10.06 -35.97
N ASN A 69 -16.37 10.73 -36.27
CA ASN A 69 -16.27 11.70 -37.36
C ASN A 69 -15.16 11.27 -38.32
N PRO A 70 -15.44 10.35 -39.25
CA PRO A 70 -14.43 9.86 -40.16
C PRO A 70 -13.95 10.97 -41.12
N PRO A 71 -12.69 10.92 -41.57
CA PRO A 71 -12.20 11.82 -42.60
C PRO A 71 -13.05 11.75 -43.86
N LYS A 72 -13.33 12.91 -44.46
CA LYS A 72 -14.02 12.98 -45.75
C LYS A 72 -13.10 12.49 -46.86
N GLU A 73 -13.65 11.80 -47.85
CA GLU A 73 -12.91 11.31 -49.03
C GLU A 73 -12.67 12.40 -50.10
N ASP A 74 -12.89 13.67 -49.76
CA ASP A 74 -12.79 14.83 -50.66
C ASP A 74 -11.35 15.34 -50.86
N GLY A 75 -10.36 14.66 -50.26
CA GLY A 75 -8.94 15.05 -50.30
C GLY A 75 -8.59 16.22 -49.39
N SER A 76 -9.52 16.71 -48.56
CA SER A 76 -9.24 17.75 -47.57
C SER A 76 -8.41 17.20 -46.40
N THR A 77 -7.49 18.02 -45.89
CA THR A 77 -6.72 17.66 -44.69
C THR A 77 -7.64 17.63 -43.48
N TYR A 78 -7.72 16.47 -42.82
CA TYR A 78 -8.59 16.29 -41.67
C TYR A 78 -8.11 17.10 -40.47
N ARG A 79 -9.02 17.78 -39.78
CA ARG A 79 -8.72 18.63 -38.62
C ARG A 79 -9.21 17.96 -37.34
N ILE A 80 -8.30 17.68 -36.42
CA ILE A 80 -8.61 17.12 -35.10
C ILE A 80 -8.58 18.28 -34.10
N GLU A 81 -9.73 18.80 -33.73
CA GLU A 81 -9.81 19.86 -32.73
C GLU A 81 -9.70 19.27 -31.32
N LEU A 82 -8.78 19.77 -30.49
CA LEU A 82 -8.68 19.43 -29.07
C LEU A 82 -8.86 20.70 -28.25
N GLN A 83 -9.65 20.58 -27.18
CA GLN A 83 -9.91 21.65 -26.22
C GLN A 83 -9.44 21.19 -24.84
N GLY A 84 -8.94 22.13 -24.02
CA GLY A 84 -8.52 21.84 -22.64
C GLY A 84 -7.11 21.26 -22.51
N VAL A 85 -6.28 21.35 -23.55
CA VAL A 85 -4.86 21.00 -23.49
C VAL A 85 -4.08 22.14 -24.13
N SER A 86 -3.01 22.61 -23.51
CA SER A 86 -2.17 23.65 -24.12
C SER A 86 -1.26 23.05 -25.20
N MET A 87 -0.91 23.87 -26.20
CA MET A 87 0.00 23.43 -27.27
C MET A 87 1.37 22.96 -26.76
N VAL A 88 1.87 23.55 -25.66
CA VAL A 88 3.15 23.16 -25.04
C VAL A 88 3.07 21.73 -24.51
N ILE A 89 2.01 21.41 -23.77
CA ILE A 89 1.79 20.07 -23.21
C ILE A 89 1.56 19.05 -24.33
N MET A 90 0.77 19.41 -25.34
CA MET A 90 0.52 18.50 -26.47
C MET A 90 1.80 18.16 -27.24
N LYS A 91 2.74 19.11 -27.41
CA LYS A 91 4.06 18.83 -28.00
C LYS A 91 4.89 17.87 -27.16
N GLN A 92 4.86 18.01 -25.83
CA GLN A 92 5.53 17.07 -24.92
C GLN A 92 4.91 15.66 -25.00
N ILE A 93 3.58 15.57 -25.06
CA ILE A 93 2.87 14.29 -25.23
C ILE A 93 3.21 13.64 -26.57
N LEU A 94 3.26 14.41 -27.66
CA LEU A 94 3.68 13.88 -28.96
C LEU A 94 5.12 13.37 -28.92
N ASP A 95 6.03 14.11 -28.28
CA ASP A 95 7.40 13.66 -28.11
C ASP A 95 7.46 12.33 -27.34
N TYR A 96 6.68 12.21 -26.26
CA TYR A 96 6.52 10.99 -25.48
C TYR A 96 5.98 9.82 -26.31
N ILE A 97 5.00 10.04 -27.17
CA ILE A 97 4.42 8.98 -28.04
C ILE A 97 5.51 8.33 -28.90
N PHE A 98 6.50 9.10 -29.36
CA PHE A 98 7.60 8.58 -30.18
C PHE A 98 8.81 8.10 -29.36
N SER A 99 9.11 8.74 -28.24
CA SER A 99 10.33 8.47 -27.46
C SER A 99 10.11 7.41 -26.37
N GLY A 100 8.90 7.33 -25.81
CA GLY A 100 8.61 6.62 -24.56
C GLY A 100 9.12 7.34 -23.31
N GLU A 101 9.68 8.55 -23.46
CA GLU A 101 10.29 9.35 -22.39
C GLU A 101 9.55 10.67 -22.24
N ILE A 102 9.36 11.13 -21.00
CA ILE A 102 8.74 12.43 -20.72
C ILE A 102 9.48 13.15 -19.60
N SER A 103 9.60 14.47 -19.74
CA SER A 103 10.14 15.35 -18.71
C SER A 103 8.99 16.03 -17.98
N LEU A 104 8.87 15.79 -16.68
CA LEU A 104 7.82 16.35 -15.82
C LEU A 104 8.43 17.41 -14.90
N SER A 105 7.71 18.50 -14.68
CA SER A 105 8.07 19.56 -13.72
C SER A 105 6.87 19.92 -12.86
N GLU A 106 7.12 20.52 -11.69
CA GLU A 106 6.06 20.98 -10.78
C GLU A 106 5.13 22.03 -11.41
N GLU A 107 5.63 22.82 -12.37
CA GLU A 107 4.85 23.83 -13.07
C GLU A 107 3.87 23.23 -14.10
N THR A 108 4.23 22.12 -14.75
CA THR A 108 3.44 21.55 -15.86
C THR A 108 2.67 20.29 -15.49
N ILE A 109 2.92 19.71 -14.32
CA ILE A 109 2.37 18.40 -13.94
C ILE A 109 0.84 18.37 -13.92
N GLN A 110 0.18 19.44 -13.47
CA GLN A 110 -1.27 19.49 -13.40
C GLN A 110 -1.89 19.42 -14.81
N ASP A 111 -1.37 20.25 -15.73
CA ASP A 111 -1.81 20.26 -17.13
C ASP A 111 -1.49 18.92 -17.82
N MET A 112 -0.36 18.28 -17.49
CA MET A 112 0.00 16.98 -18.03
C MET A 112 -0.96 15.88 -17.57
N VAL A 113 -1.32 15.86 -16.29
CA VAL A 113 -2.32 14.92 -15.76
C VAL A 113 -3.66 15.15 -16.46
N GLN A 114 -4.12 16.39 -16.54
CA GLN A 114 -5.35 16.77 -17.24
C GLN A 114 -5.37 16.27 -18.68
N ALA A 115 -4.30 16.53 -19.43
CA ALA A 115 -4.17 16.11 -20.81
C ALA A 115 -4.11 14.58 -20.94
N SER A 116 -3.36 13.89 -20.08
CA SER A 116 -3.28 12.43 -20.09
C SER A 116 -4.61 11.76 -19.77
N ASP A 117 -5.40 12.35 -18.87
CA ASP A 117 -6.74 11.88 -18.52
C ASP A 117 -7.73 12.11 -19.68
N LEU A 118 -7.76 13.33 -20.23
CA LEU A 118 -8.60 13.67 -21.38
C LEU A 118 -8.32 12.77 -22.58
N LEU A 119 -7.03 12.53 -22.87
CA LEU A 119 -6.59 11.68 -23.98
C LEU A 119 -6.71 10.18 -23.69
N LEU A 120 -7.09 9.81 -22.46
CA LEU A 120 -7.18 8.43 -21.97
C LEU A 120 -5.86 7.65 -22.09
N MET A 121 -4.74 8.33 -21.84
CA MET A 121 -3.39 7.76 -21.88
C MET A 121 -2.99 7.27 -20.48
N THR A 122 -3.37 6.03 -20.14
CA THR A 122 -3.20 5.47 -18.80
C THR A 122 -1.75 5.38 -18.34
N ASP A 123 -0.83 4.99 -19.23
CA ASP A 123 0.58 4.80 -18.87
C ASP A 123 1.26 6.15 -18.58
N LEU A 124 0.93 7.18 -19.37
CA LEU A 124 1.39 8.54 -19.13
C LEU A 124 0.82 9.09 -17.81
N LYS A 125 -0.47 8.87 -17.56
CA LYS A 125 -1.12 9.29 -16.30
C LYS A 125 -0.46 8.63 -15.09
N LEU A 126 -0.08 7.34 -15.19
CA LEU A 126 0.64 6.63 -14.13
C LEU A 126 2.03 7.23 -13.86
N LEU A 127 2.78 7.60 -14.89
CA LEU A 127 4.06 8.30 -14.73
C LEU A 127 3.88 9.65 -14.03
N CYS A 128 2.81 10.37 -14.35
CA CYS A 128 2.47 11.63 -13.69
C CYS A 128 2.11 11.41 -12.22
N CYS A 129 1.36 10.35 -11.88
CA CYS A 129 1.09 9.98 -10.48
C CYS A 129 2.37 9.72 -9.69
N GLN A 130 3.31 8.95 -10.26
CA GLN A 130 4.59 8.65 -9.62
C GLN A 130 5.41 9.91 -9.36
N PHE A 131 5.37 10.89 -10.26
CA PHE A 131 6.01 12.18 -10.06
C PHE A 131 5.29 12.99 -8.97
N LEU A 132 3.96 13.08 -9.01
CA LEU A 132 3.16 13.76 -7.99
C LEU A 132 3.40 13.22 -6.58
N GLU A 133 3.49 11.89 -6.42
CA GLU A 133 3.85 11.25 -5.14
C GLU A 133 5.16 11.79 -4.57
N SER A 134 6.16 12.02 -5.43
CA SER A 134 7.48 12.52 -5.02
C SER A 134 7.50 14.01 -4.67
N CYS A 135 6.49 14.76 -5.10
CA CYS A 135 6.36 16.19 -4.86
C CYS A 135 5.54 16.55 -3.62
N ILE A 136 4.97 15.56 -2.90
CA ILE A 136 4.12 15.82 -1.73
C ILE A 136 4.97 16.42 -0.60
N THR A 137 4.63 17.65 -0.21
CA THR A 137 5.24 18.38 0.92
C THR A 137 4.16 19.00 1.79
N ALA A 138 4.54 19.58 2.93
CA ALA A 138 3.59 20.28 3.79
C ALA A 138 2.93 21.49 3.10
N GLU A 139 3.59 22.08 2.11
CA GLU A 139 3.15 23.31 1.42
C GLU A 139 2.11 23.06 0.32
N ASN A 140 2.00 21.83 -0.19
CA ASN A 140 1.15 21.50 -1.34
C ASN A 140 0.27 20.24 -1.13
N CYS A 141 0.39 19.54 0.00
CA CYS A 141 -0.30 18.27 0.19
C CYS A 141 -1.82 18.40 0.16
N ILE A 142 -2.40 19.55 0.57
CA ILE A 142 -3.85 19.73 0.58
C ILE A 142 -4.34 19.88 -0.86
N GLY A 143 -3.65 20.68 -1.67
CA GLY A 143 -3.91 20.89 -3.08
C GLY A 143 -3.73 19.62 -3.89
N ILE A 144 -2.63 18.87 -3.69
CA ILE A 144 -2.41 17.56 -4.34
C ILE A 144 -3.53 16.58 -3.96
N ARG A 145 -3.96 16.57 -2.69
CA ARG A 145 -5.06 15.72 -2.22
C ARG A 145 -6.40 16.07 -2.89
N LEU A 146 -6.70 17.35 -3.05
CA LEU A 146 -7.94 17.80 -3.72
C LEU A 146 -7.87 17.52 -5.22
N PHE A 147 -6.74 17.85 -5.86
CA PHE A 147 -6.48 17.62 -7.28
C PHE A 147 -6.58 16.13 -7.64
N SER A 148 -5.96 15.27 -6.84
CA SER A 148 -6.01 13.81 -7.04
C SER A 148 -7.44 13.27 -6.99
N LEU A 149 -8.32 13.83 -6.15
CA LEU A 149 -9.74 13.45 -6.12
C LEU A 149 -10.45 13.83 -7.44
N CYS A 150 -10.17 15.02 -7.98
CA CYS A 150 -10.78 15.50 -9.23
C CYS A 150 -10.44 14.62 -10.44
N TYR A 151 -9.25 14.05 -10.49
CA TYR A 151 -8.77 13.21 -11.61
C TYR A 151 -8.73 11.72 -11.27
N CYS A 152 -9.39 11.28 -10.20
CA CYS A 152 -9.44 9.87 -9.79
C CYS A 152 -8.05 9.24 -9.60
N LEU A 153 -7.09 9.98 -9.03
CA LEU A 153 -5.75 9.51 -8.68
C LEU A 153 -5.77 8.92 -7.26
N HIS A 154 -6.44 7.79 -7.08
CA HIS A 154 -6.77 7.24 -5.75
C HIS A 154 -5.54 6.97 -4.87
N HIS A 155 -4.49 6.39 -5.44
CA HIS A 155 -3.26 6.15 -4.70
C HIS A 155 -2.58 7.46 -4.25
N VAL A 156 -2.47 8.44 -5.15
CA VAL A 156 -1.91 9.77 -4.83
C VAL A 156 -2.74 10.47 -3.75
N HIS A 157 -4.07 10.35 -3.83
CA HIS A 157 -4.97 10.88 -2.82
C HIS A 157 -4.75 10.23 -1.45
N TYR A 158 -4.57 8.91 -1.41
CA TYR A 158 -4.25 8.16 -0.20
C TYR A 158 -2.91 8.61 0.39
N VAL A 159 -1.84 8.64 -0.41
CA VAL A 159 -0.50 9.05 0.03
C VAL A 159 -0.50 10.50 0.54
N ALA A 160 -1.17 11.43 -0.15
CA ALA A 160 -1.30 12.82 0.30
C ALA A 160 -2.11 12.93 1.60
N THR A 161 -3.15 12.11 1.76
CA THR A 161 -3.95 12.06 3.01
C THR A 161 -3.14 11.50 4.17
N GLU A 162 -2.38 10.42 3.95
CA GLU A 162 -1.49 9.85 4.97
C GLU A 162 -0.39 10.84 5.39
N PHE A 163 0.19 11.54 4.42
CA PHE A 163 1.18 12.60 4.69
C PHE A 163 0.57 13.71 5.54
N LEU A 164 -0.60 14.23 5.14
CA LEU A 164 -1.33 15.26 5.88
C LEU A 164 -1.66 14.81 7.30
N GLN A 165 -2.14 13.58 7.48
CA GLN A 165 -2.46 13.04 8.81
C GLN A 165 -1.22 12.91 9.68
N THR A 166 -0.08 12.56 9.12
CA THR A 166 1.18 12.39 9.84
C THR A 166 1.83 13.74 10.20
N HIS A 167 1.80 14.71 9.27
CA HIS A 167 2.53 15.98 9.34
C HIS A 167 1.62 17.19 9.55
N PHE A 168 0.41 17.02 10.08
CA PHE A 168 -0.59 18.08 10.22
C PHE A 168 -0.06 19.35 10.90
N ARG A 169 0.85 19.21 11.87
CA ARG A 169 1.43 20.37 12.59
C ARG A 169 2.18 21.32 11.67
N ASP A 170 2.89 20.78 10.69
CA ASP A 170 3.66 21.57 9.72
C ASP A 170 2.71 22.13 8.66
N VAL A 171 1.77 21.31 8.19
CA VAL A 171 0.71 21.71 7.23
C VAL A 171 -0.13 22.87 7.77
N ALA A 172 -0.49 22.85 9.05
CA ALA A 172 -1.28 23.91 9.69
C ALA A 172 -0.58 25.28 9.73
N LEU A 173 0.72 25.35 9.45
CA LEU A 173 1.49 26.59 9.40
C LEU A 173 1.53 27.22 8.01
N THR A 174 1.20 26.46 6.95
CA THR A 174 1.37 26.90 5.56
C THR A 174 0.31 27.90 5.12
N GLU A 175 0.58 28.58 4.01
CA GLU A 175 -0.37 29.51 3.38
C GLU A 175 -1.59 28.76 2.83
N GLU A 176 -1.36 27.61 2.20
CA GLU A 176 -2.39 26.72 1.66
C GLU A 176 -3.46 26.40 2.71
N PHE A 177 -3.07 26.09 3.95
CA PHE A 177 -4.02 25.84 5.04
C PHE A 177 -4.82 27.10 5.43
N ARG A 178 -4.21 28.28 5.41
CA ARG A 178 -4.86 29.54 5.79
C ARG A 178 -5.87 29.99 4.76
N GLU A 179 -5.65 29.69 3.48
CA GLU A 179 -6.55 30.03 2.38
C GLU A 179 -7.75 29.07 2.25
N LEU A 180 -7.78 27.98 3.03
CA LEU A 180 -8.85 27.00 2.93
C LEU A 180 -10.25 27.57 3.17
N PRO A 181 -11.22 27.20 2.32
CA PRO A 181 -12.64 27.37 2.62
C PRO A 181 -13.08 26.63 3.89
N HIS A 182 -14.13 27.12 4.55
CA HIS A 182 -14.60 26.58 5.85
C HIS A 182 -15.07 25.12 5.76
N ASP A 183 -15.71 24.72 4.66
CA ASP A 183 -16.18 23.36 4.39
C ASP A 183 -15.01 22.39 4.32
N ARG A 184 -13.95 22.75 3.58
CA ARG A 184 -12.73 21.95 3.46
C ARG A 184 -11.95 21.88 4.76
N LEU A 185 -11.91 22.97 5.52
CA LEU A 185 -11.34 22.96 6.86
C LEU A 185 -12.10 21.99 7.77
N CYS A 186 -13.43 22.00 7.78
CA CYS A 186 -14.23 21.09 8.59
C CYS A 186 -13.97 19.61 8.21
N GLU A 187 -13.91 19.30 6.92
CA GLU A 187 -13.55 17.95 6.43
C GLU A 187 -12.18 17.49 6.95
N LEU A 188 -11.18 18.37 6.91
CA LEU A 188 -9.83 18.07 7.42
C LEU A 188 -9.84 17.85 8.92
N LEU A 189 -10.44 18.77 9.69
CA LEU A 189 -10.49 18.69 11.16
C LEU A 189 -11.35 17.51 11.65
N ALA A 190 -12.26 16.99 10.84
CA ALA A 190 -13.04 15.80 11.18
C ALA A 190 -12.23 14.50 11.13
N MET A 191 -11.06 14.48 10.49
CA MET A 191 -10.24 13.28 10.34
C MET A 191 -9.78 12.74 11.70
N GLU A 192 -10.21 11.52 12.04
CA GLU A 192 -9.91 10.89 13.33
C GLU A 192 -8.41 10.53 13.47
N LYS A 193 -7.73 10.31 12.34
CA LYS A 193 -6.33 9.90 12.26
C LYS A 193 -5.34 11.08 12.27
N LEU A 194 -5.75 12.36 12.40
CA LEU A 194 -4.76 13.46 12.46
C LEU A 194 -3.83 13.32 13.69
N ASN A 195 -2.54 13.20 13.42
CA ASN A 195 -1.51 13.01 14.43
C ASN A 195 -0.99 14.35 14.97
N VAL A 196 -1.81 15.01 15.80
CA VAL A 196 -1.46 16.31 16.41
C VAL A 196 -0.78 16.18 17.77
N GLY A 197 -0.83 14.99 18.39
CA GLY A 197 -0.36 14.72 19.75
C GLY A 197 -1.18 15.38 20.87
N ASN A 198 -1.57 16.64 20.70
CA ASN A 198 -2.44 17.37 21.62
C ASN A 198 -3.40 18.28 20.84
N GLU A 199 -4.69 18.27 21.19
CA GLU A 199 -5.74 19.07 20.54
C GLU A 199 -5.46 20.58 20.57
N LYS A 200 -4.60 21.07 21.46
CA LYS A 200 -4.23 22.49 21.51
C LYS A 200 -3.68 23.00 20.19
N TYR A 201 -2.90 22.18 19.47
CA TYR A 201 -2.31 22.59 18.20
C TYR A 201 -3.35 22.72 17.10
N LEU A 202 -4.43 21.94 17.18
CA LEU A 202 -5.56 22.01 16.26
C LEU A 202 -6.38 23.28 16.54
N LEU A 203 -6.61 23.62 17.82
CA LEU A 203 -7.22 24.90 18.20
C LEU A 203 -6.38 26.09 17.73
N GLU A 204 -5.06 26.05 17.95
CA GLU A 204 -4.16 27.11 17.46
C GLU A 204 -4.20 27.26 15.93
N ALA A 205 -4.30 26.15 15.19
CA ALA A 205 -4.45 26.17 13.73
C ALA A 205 -5.77 26.85 13.31
N VAL A 206 -6.88 26.51 13.95
CA VAL A 206 -8.19 27.14 13.71
C VAL A 206 -8.15 28.64 14.01
N VAL A 207 -7.47 29.04 15.08
CA VAL A 207 -7.33 30.46 15.43
C VAL A 207 -6.49 31.20 14.39
N ARG A 208 -5.40 30.60 13.89
CA ARG A 208 -4.60 31.19 12.79
C ARG A 208 -5.41 31.32 11.50
N TRP A 209 -6.21 30.31 11.17
CA TRP A 209 -7.14 30.38 10.04
C TRP A 209 -8.15 31.50 10.24
N PHE A 210 -8.81 31.60 11.40
CA PHE A 210 -9.76 32.67 11.67
C PHE A 210 -9.13 34.07 11.60
N ALA A 211 -7.91 34.23 12.10
CA ALA A 211 -7.19 35.50 12.11
C ALA A 211 -6.81 36.02 10.71
N HIS A 212 -6.80 35.17 9.68
CA HIS A 212 -6.48 35.56 8.31
C HIS A 212 -7.61 36.37 7.66
N ASP A 213 -8.87 36.04 7.97
CA ASP A 213 -10.05 36.75 7.47
C ASP A 213 -11.20 36.70 8.50
N PRO A 214 -11.12 37.52 9.56
CA PRO A 214 -12.06 37.43 10.68
C PRO A 214 -13.49 37.83 10.31
N ASP A 215 -13.66 38.71 9.33
CA ASP A 215 -14.96 39.30 8.98
C ASP A 215 -15.83 38.25 8.26
N ASP A 216 -15.29 37.59 7.24
CA ASP A 216 -16.03 36.57 6.49
C ASP A 216 -16.11 35.23 7.25
N ARG A 217 -15.09 34.88 8.06
CA ARG A 217 -15.04 33.56 8.72
C ARG A 217 -15.83 33.49 10.02
N ARG A 218 -16.20 34.63 10.61
CA ARG A 218 -16.94 34.68 11.89
C ARG A 218 -18.26 33.91 11.84
N VAL A 219 -18.97 33.95 10.72
CA VAL A 219 -20.25 33.25 10.56
C VAL A 219 -20.09 31.73 10.55
N HIS A 220 -18.95 31.22 10.08
CA HIS A 220 -18.65 29.78 9.98
C HIS A 220 -17.97 29.21 11.22
N MET A 221 -17.52 30.07 12.15
CA MET A 221 -16.71 29.64 13.29
C MET A 221 -17.41 28.63 14.20
N LYS A 222 -18.74 28.69 14.34
CA LYS A 222 -19.51 27.70 15.11
C LYS A 222 -19.38 26.29 14.54
N GLU A 223 -19.39 26.19 13.21
CA GLU A 223 -19.28 24.92 12.50
C GLU A 223 -17.85 24.37 12.60
N VAL A 224 -16.85 25.21 12.32
CA VAL A 224 -15.43 24.84 12.45
C VAL A 224 -15.09 24.37 13.86
N MET A 225 -15.55 25.10 14.88
CA MET A 225 -15.31 24.74 16.28
C MET A 225 -16.00 23.44 16.70
N SER A 226 -17.06 23.00 16.00
CA SER A 226 -17.70 21.71 16.28
C SER A 226 -16.83 20.50 15.88
N ALA A 227 -15.87 20.71 14.97
CA ALA A 227 -14.91 19.69 14.55
C ALA A 227 -13.69 19.55 15.50
N VAL A 228 -13.47 20.55 16.36
CA VAL A 228 -12.38 20.56 17.36
C VAL A 228 -12.79 19.71 18.58
N TRP A 229 -11.94 18.77 19.00
CA TRP A 229 -12.28 17.88 20.13
C TRP A 229 -11.91 18.55 21.46
N LEU A 230 -12.75 19.51 21.88
CA LEU A 230 -12.52 20.33 23.07
C LEU A 230 -12.32 19.54 24.37
N GLN A 231 -12.82 18.30 24.44
CA GLN A 231 -12.63 17.39 25.58
C GLN A 231 -11.17 16.93 25.75
N GLY A 232 -10.35 17.01 24.69
CA GLY A 232 -8.93 16.72 24.74
C GLY A 232 -8.04 17.90 25.17
N LEU A 233 -8.64 19.07 25.44
CA LEU A 233 -7.91 20.27 25.85
C LEU A 233 -7.79 20.38 27.37
N ASP A 234 -6.63 20.84 27.83
CA ASP A 234 -6.46 21.24 29.22
C ASP A 234 -7.19 22.56 29.48
N LEU A 235 -8.11 22.56 30.45
CA LEU A 235 -8.89 23.73 30.85
C LEU A 235 -8.00 24.86 31.40
N SER A 236 -6.81 24.56 31.92
CA SER A 236 -5.84 25.57 32.35
C SER A 236 -5.28 26.36 31.17
N TYR A 237 -4.92 25.67 30.08
CA TYR A 237 -4.41 26.28 28.85
C TYR A 237 -5.43 27.25 28.22
N LEU A 238 -6.72 26.90 28.23
CA LEU A 238 -7.79 27.77 27.72
C LEU A 238 -7.95 29.09 28.51
N ARG A 239 -7.54 29.13 29.79
CA ARG A 239 -7.67 30.33 30.64
C ARG A 239 -6.52 31.33 30.48
N GLU A 240 -5.34 30.87 30.05
CA GLU A 240 -4.11 31.67 30.08
C GLU A 240 -3.79 32.40 28.77
N GLN A 241 -4.44 32.06 27.65
CA GLN A 241 -3.98 32.48 26.32
C GLN A 241 -4.64 33.76 25.79
N PRO A 242 -3.89 34.86 25.54
CA PRO A 242 -4.43 36.16 25.13
C PRO A 242 -4.95 36.20 23.68
N LEU A 243 -4.26 35.57 22.73
CA LEU A 243 -4.61 35.54 21.30
C LEU A 243 -5.92 34.77 21.00
N MET A 244 -6.31 33.89 21.91
CA MET A 244 -7.51 33.05 21.76
C MET A 244 -8.69 33.56 22.58
N ARG A 245 -8.55 34.68 23.32
CA ARG A 245 -9.57 35.13 24.29
C ARG A 245 -10.92 35.40 23.65
N GLU A 246 -10.96 35.98 22.45
CA GLU A 246 -12.22 36.26 21.76
C GLU A 246 -12.90 34.98 21.32
N VAL A 247 -12.18 34.10 20.61
CA VAL A 247 -12.70 32.80 20.14
C VAL A 247 -13.14 31.92 21.32
N ILE A 248 -12.34 31.85 22.38
CA ILE A 248 -12.65 31.05 23.57
C ILE A 248 -13.85 31.64 24.33
N ARG A 249 -13.93 32.96 24.47
CA ARG A 249 -15.06 33.63 25.14
C ARG A 249 -16.36 33.47 24.35
N GLU A 250 -16.31 33.53 23.02
CA GLU A 250 -17.51 33.51 22.19
C GLU A 250 -17.99 32.09 21.88
N PHE A 251 -17.07 31.13 21.69
CA PHE A 251 -17.40 29.79 21.19
C PHE A 251 -17.10 28.63 22.17
N CYS A 252 -16.23 28.82 23.18
CA CYS A 252 -15.88 27.75 24.15
C CYS A 252 -16.53 27.94 25.54
N GLN A 253 -17.24 29.04 25.78
CA GLN A 253 -17.69 29.44 27.12
C GLN A 253 -18.64 28.44 27.78
N LYS A 254 -19.54 27.80 27.01
CA LYS A 254 -20.44 26.76 27.53
C LYS A 254 -19.70 25.57 28.14
N ASN A 255 -18.64 25.10 27.48
CA ASN A 255 -17.84 23.95 27.93
C ASN A 255 -16.95 24.30 29.15
N LEU A 256 -16.60 25.57 29.32
CA LEU A 256 -15.82 26.06 30.47
C LEU A 256 -16.68 26.20 31.74
N THR A 257 -18.00 26.31 31.61
CA THR A 257 -18.95 26.47 32.73
C THR A 257 -19.57 25.16 33.22
N GLU A 258 -19.51 24.10 32.42
CA GLU A 258 -20.01 22.77 32.82
C GLU A 258 -19.05 22.09 33.81
N ALA A 259 -19.62 21.37 34.78
CA ALA A 259 -18.82 20.60 35.73
C ALA A 259 -18.01 19.53 34.98
N PRO A 260 -16.72 19.31 35.32
CA PRO A 260 -15.93 18.29 34.66
C PRO A 260 -16.59 16.92 34.83
N LEU A 261 -16.77 16.20 33.72
CA LEU A 261 -17.28 14.84 33.71
C LEU A 261 -16.40 13.97 34.62
N GLN A 262 -17.01 13.08 35.42
CA GLN A 262 -16.30 12.17 36.33
C GLN A 262 -16.63 10.71 36.02
N GLY A 263 -15.71 9.82 36.37
CA GLY A 263 -15.90 8.36 36.28
C GLY A 263 -16.22 7.89 34.86
N GLU A 264 -17.27 7.09 34.74
CA GLU A 264 -17.74 6.49 33.47
C GLU A 264 -18.10 7.53 32.41
N ALA A 265 -18.68 8.66 32.80
CA ALA A 265 -19.07 9.71 31.86
C ALA A 265 -17.86 10.39 31.22
N MET A 266 -16.73 10.50 31.95
CA MET A 266 -15.47 11.01 31.40
C MET A 266 -14.89 10.03 30.37
N ILE A 267 -14.88 8.74 30.68
CA ILE A 267 -14.34 7.69 29.80
C ILE A 267 -15.19 7.55 28.54
N ALA A 268 -16.52 7.61 28.66
CA ALA A 268 -17.43 7.54 27.52
C ALA A 268 -17.31 8.74 26.58
N ALA A 269 -16.97 9.92 27.13
CA ALA A 269 -16.73 11.12 26.34
C ALA A 269 -15.33 11.12 25.68
N PHE A 270 -14.31 10.61 26.37
CA PHE A 270 -12.93 10.66 25.91
C PHE A 270 -12.73 10.04 24.51
N LYS A 271 -12.23 10.85 23.59
CA LYS A 271 -11.96 10.47 22.19
C LYS A 271 -10.52 10.83 21.81
N PRO A 272 -9.56 9.89 21.88
CA PRO A 272 -8.17 10.19 21.52
C PRO A 272 -8.02 10.30 20.00
N ARG A 273 -7.45 11.42 19.52
CA ARG A 273 -7.14 11.62 18.09
C ARG A 273 -5.82 10.96 17.71
N GLY A 274 -5.63 10.76 16.41
CA GLY A 274 -4.44 10.17 15.82
C GLY A 274 -4.66 8.71 15.48
N TYR A 275 -3.58 8.06 15.10
CA TYR A 275 -3.58 6.64 14.75
C TYR A 275 -2.48 5.90 15.51
N SER A 276 -2.63 4.59 15.53
CA SER A 276 -1.59 3.66 15.96
C SER A 276 -1.30 2.68 14.84
N GLU A 277 -0.02 2.44 14.57
CA GLU A 277 0.43 1.35 13.73
C GLU A 277 0.31 0.04 14.51
N CYS A 278 -0.53 -0.86 14.01
CA CYS A 278 -0.90 -2.09 14.68
C CYS A 278 -0.34 -3.29 13.92
N ILE A 279 0.11 -4.30 14.65
CA ILE A 279 0.32 -5.65 14.12
C ILE A 279 -1.04 -6.33 14.13
N VAL A 280 -1.56 -6.68 12.97
CA VAL A 280 -2.81 -7.43 12.82
C VAL A 280 -2.49 -8.87 12.47
N VAL A 281 -3.10 -9.81 13.17
CA VAL A 281 -3.08 -11.24 12.85
C VAL A 281 -4.47 -11.70 12.45
N ALA A 282 -4.56 -12.52 11.41
CA ALA A 282 -5.84 -12.98 10.86
C ALA A 282 -5.78 -14.47 10.49
N GLY A 283 -6.83 -15.21 10.87
CA GLY A 283 -7.04 -16.61 10.50
C GLY A 283 -6.05 -17.58 11.14
N GLY A 284 -5.73 -18.66 10.44
CA GLY A 284 -4.85 -19.72 10.93
C GLY A 284 -5.63 -20.80 11.67
N GLU A 285 -5.01 -21.40 12.68
CA GLU A 285 -5.55 -22.51 13.45
C GLU A 285 -5.52 -22.23 14.95
N ASP A 286 -6.51 -22.76 15.67
CA ASP A 286 -6.44 -22.89 17.11
C ASP A 286 -5.35 -23.90 17.52
N ARG A 287 -4.38 -23.48 18.33
CA ARG A 287 -3.23 -24.25 18.78
C ARG A 287 -3.65 -25.53 19.50
N ARG A 288 -4.73 -25.48 20.29
CA ARG A 288 -5.20 -26.58 21.14
C ARG A 288 -6.13 -27.52 20.36
N THR A 289 -7.10 -26.99 19.63
CA THR A 289 -8.11 -27.80 18.93
C THR A 289 -7.71 -28.14 17.50
N LYS A 290 -6.68 -27.48 16.94
CA LYS A 290 -6.25 -27.59 15.54
C LYS A 290 -7.35 -27.28 14.52
N LYS A 291 -8.37 -26.53 14.94
CA LYS A 291 -9.47 -26.10 14.06
C LYS A 291 -9.10 -24.78 13.41
N LEU A 292 -9.48 -24.60 12.15
CA LEU A 292 -9.31 -23.32 11.48
C LEU A 292 -10.12 -22.25 12.22
N THR A 293 -9.64 -21.01 12.18
CA THR A 293 -10.32 -19.88 12.81
C THR A 293 -10.50 -18.73 11.82
N ALA A 294 -11.55 -17.94 12.05
CA ALA A 294 -11.77 -16.67 11.38
C ALA A 294 -11.35 -15.47 12.26
N ALA A 295 -10.77 -15.74 13.44
CA ALA A 295 -10.42 -14.72 14.41
C ALA A 295 -9.42 -13.71 13.84
N MET A 296 -9.60 -12.46 14.27
CA MET A 296 -8.69 -11.37 13.99
C MET A 296 -8.33 -10.66 15.29
N ARG A 297 -7.06 -10.34 15.46
CA ARG A 297 -6.56 -9.59 16.61
C ARG A 297 -5.56 -8.55 16.16
N CYS A 298 -5.50 -7.43 16.88
CA CYS A 298 -4.42 -6.47 16.71
C CYS A 298 -3.68 -6.17 18.02
N MET A 299 -2.40 -5.80 17.88
CA MET A 299 -1.57 -5.28 18.96
C MET A 299 -0.98 -3.95 18.52
N CYS A 300 -0.96 -2.97 19.42
CA CYS A 300 -0.40 -1.64 19.20
C CYS A 300 0.92 -1.49 19.98
N PRO A 301 2.08 -1.88 19.42
CA PRO A 301 3.34 -1.92 20.17
C PRO A 301 3.78 -0.54 20.71
N LEU A 302 3.41 0.55 20.03
CA LEU A 302 3.84 1.91 20.35
C LEU A 302 2.83 2.71 21.20
N TYR A 303 1.56 2.32 21.24
CA TYR A 303 0.48 3.10 21.86
C TYR A 303 0.36 2.87 23.37
N ASP A 304 0.45 1.62 23.82
CA ASP A 304 0.41 1.27 25.24
C ASP A 304 1.51 0.27 25.59
N THR A 305 2.68 0.80 25.93
CA THR A 305 3.85 0.00 26.37
C THR A 305 3.59 -0.75 27.68
N ASN A 306 2.57 -0.35 28.44
CA ASN A 306 2.22 -0.95 29.73
C ASN A 306 1.13 -2.01 29.60
N ARG A 307 0.21 -1.89 28.63
CA ARG A 307 -0.86 -2.85 28.31
C ARG A 307 -0.78 -3.33 26.86
N GLN A 308 0.30 -4.05 26.56
CA GLN A 308 0.45 -4.80 25.31
C GLN A 308 -0.48 -6.02 25.34
N GLY A 309 -1.79 -5.78 25.15
CA GLY A 309 -2.81 -6.82 25.04
C GLY A 309 -3.32 -6.92 23.62
N TRP A 310 -3.79 -8.11 23.23
CA TRP A 310 -4.54 -8.29 21.99
C TRP A 310 -5.90 -7.62 22.10
N ILE A 311 -6.25 -6.84 21.08
CA ILE A 311 -7.58 -6.28 20.88
C ILE A 311 -8.25 -7.14 19.82
N GLU A 312 -9.42 -7.70 20.15
CA GLU A 312 -10.21 -8.47 19.17
C GLU A 312 -10.79 -7.51 18.12
N LEU A 313 -10.64 -7.87 16.84
CA LEU A 313 -11.29 -7.19 15.72
C LEU A 313 -12.45 -8.04 15.20
N GLN A 314 -13.26 -7.47 14.31
CA GLN A 314 -14.34 -8.23 13.67
C GLN A 314 -13.76 -9.48 12.96
N PRO A 315 -14.20 -10.71 13.28
CA PRO A 315 -13.71 -11.91 12.61
C PRO A 315 -14.09 -11.93 11.13
N MET A 316 -13.29 -12.62 10.32
CA MET A 316 -13.56 -12.88 8.90
C MET A 316 -14.86 -13.67 8.73
N SER A 317 -15.45 -13.63 7.53
CA SER A 317 -16.63 -14.44 7.23
C SER A 317 -16.27 -15.91 7.05
N VAL A 318 -15.04 -16.20 6.60
CA VAL A 318 -14.54 -17.54 6.34
C VAL A 318 -13.25 -17.78 7.13
N ALA A 319 -13.20 -18.90 7.88
CA ALA A 319 -11.99 -19.38 8.51
C ALA A 319 -11.03 -19.94 7.46
N ARG A 320 -9.77 -19.49 7.47
CA ARG A 320 -8.79 -19.77 6.41
C ARG A 320 -7.42 -20.13 6.96
N LEU A 321 -6.70 -21.00 6.26
CA LEU A 321 -5.28 -21.32 6.47
C LEU A 321 -4.51 -21.14 5.15
N GLY A 322 -3.24 -20.72 5.24
CA GLY A 322 -2.39 -20.55 4.05
C GLY A 322 -2.89 -19.45 3.09
N HIS A 323 -3.76 -18.57 3.58
CA HIS A 323 -4.23 -17.37 2.90
C HIS A 323 -3.17 -16.26 2.96
N GLY A 324 -3.26 -15.35 2.01
CA GLY A 324 -2.46 -14.12 2.03
C GLY A 324 -3.16 -13.02 2.81
N VAL A 325 -2.38 -12.19 3.50
CA VAL A 325 -2.85 -11.00 4.22
C VAL A 325 -1.96 -9.82 3.85
N VAL A 326 -2.55 -8.70 3.46
CA VAL A 326 -1.81 -7.49 3.12
C VAL A 326 -2.62 -6.25 3.46
N ALA A 327 -1.95 -5.17 3.85
CA ALA A 327 -2.59 -3.86 3.96
C ALA A 327 -2.31 -3.06 2.69
N ALA A 328 -3.35 -2.44 2.14
CA ALA A 328 -3.25 -1.56 0.98
C ALA A 328 -4.27 -0.43 1.12
N GLU A 329 -3.84 0.81 0.84
CA GLU A 329 -4.69 2.02 0.89
C GLU A 329 -5.51 2.15 2.17
N GLY A 330 -4.93 1.79 3.33
CA GLY A 330 -5.58 1.90 4.64
C GLY A 330 -6.59 0.79 4.99
N PHE A 331 -6.77 -0.19 4.09
CA PHE A 331 -7.60 -1.38 4.31
C PHE A 331 -6.72 -2.62 4.49
N LEU A 332 -7.29 -3.67 5.07
CA LEU A 332 -6.67 -4.99 5.14
C LEU A 332 -7.38 -5.96 4.20
N PHE A 333 -6.63 -6.68 3.39
CA PHE A 333 -7.15 -7.68 2.45
C PHE A 333 -6.72 -9.07 2.87
N VAL A 334 -7.65 -10.02 2.82
CA VAL A 334 -7.42 -11.43 3.09
C VAL A 334 -7.87 -12.24 1.89
N LEU A 335 -6.96 -13.01 1.31
CA LEU A 335 -7.13 -13.61 -0.02
C LEU A 335 -6.80 -15.11 0.00
N GLY A 336 -7.64 -15.90 -0.66
CA GLY A 336 -7.39 -17.33 -0.91
C GLY A 336 -7.29 -18.17 0.36
N GLY A 337 -6.35 -19.11 0.36
CA GLY A 337 -6.14 -20.10 1.41
C GLY A 337 -7.06 -21.32 1.26
N THR A 338 -7.15 -22.12 2.32
CA THR A 338 -8.06 -23.26 2.43
C THR A 338 -9.06 -23.04 3.56
N ASN A 339 -10.30 -23.48 3.36
CA ASN A 339 -11.33 -23.47 4.40
C ASN A 339 -11.35 -24.79 5.19
N GLU A 340 -12.30 -24.92 6.12
CA GLU A 340 -12.51 -26.12 6.94
C GLU A 340 -12.76 -27.41 6.14
N ASN A 341 -13.23 -27.28 4.89
CA ASN A 341 -13.48 -28.41 3.99
C ASN A 341 -12.24 -28.78 3.13
N ASN A 342 -11.09 -28.15 3.39
CA ASN A 342 -9.86 -28.27 2.60
C ASN A 342 -10.01 -27.84 1.13
N THR A 343 -11.04 -27.07 0.76
CA THR A 343 -11.16 -26.54 -0.60
C THR A 343 -10.25 -25.32 -0.74
N VAL A 344 -9.49 -25.26 -1.84
CA VAL A 344 -8.64 -24.10 -2.12
C VAL A 344 -9.51 -22.95 -2.63
N LEU A 345 -9.32 -21.75 -2.08
CA LEU A 345 -10.18 -20.60 -2.32
C LEU A 345 -9.55 -19.63 -3.31
N ASP A 346 -10.39 -19.04 -4.16
CA ASP A 346 -10.13 -17.85 -4.96
C ASP A 346 -10.74 -16.58 -4.34
N SER A 347 -11.71 -16.76 -3.43
CA SER A 347 -12.40 -15.68 -2.73
C SER A 347 -11.46 -14.87 -1.84
N GLY A 348 -11.81 -13.59 -1.67
CA GLY A 348 -11.15 -12.68 -0.76
C GLY A 348 -12.13 -11.76 -0.05
N GLU A 349 -11.64 -11.12 1.02
CA GLU A 349 -12.40 -10.20 1.86
C GLU A 349 -11.53 -8.96 2.18
N LYS A 350 -12.17 -7.79 2.26
CA LYS A 350 -11.56 -6.50 2.62
C LYS A 350 -12.14 -6.03 3.95
N TYR A 351 -11.26 -5.75 4.91
CA TYR A 351 -11.58 -5.20 6.22
C TYR A 351 -11.33 -3.70 6.26
N ASP A 352 -12.34 -2.97 6.73
CA ASP A 352 -12.28 -1.54 6.99
C ASP A 352 -12.09 -1.28 8.49
N PRO A 353 -10.95 -0.71 8.92
CA PRO A 353 -10.69 -0.43 10.33
C PRO A 353 -11.55 0.69 10.91
N ASP A 354 -12.14 1.56 10.08
CA ASP A 354 -12.92 2.70 10.55
C ASP A 354 -14.36 2.28 10.90
N SER A 355 -14.92 1.32 10.15
CA SER A 355 -16.22 0.68 10.43
C SER A 355 -16.13 -0.63 11.21
N ASN A 356 -14.92 -1.21 11.36
CA ASN A 356 -14.69 -2.54 11.94
C ASN A 356 -15.59 -3.60 11.26
N SER A 357 -15.58 -3.62 9.93
CA SER A 357 -16.45 -4.49 9.13
C SER A 357 -15.73 -5.09 7.92
N TRP A 358 -16.27 -6.21 7.43
CA TRP A 358 -15.78 -6.92 6.26
C TRP A 358 -16.68 -6.73 5.06
N SER A 359 -16.08 -6.68 3.88
CA SER A 359 -16.76 -6.67 2.59
C SER A 359 -16.08 -7.68 1.65
N PRO A 360 -16.83 -8.42 0.82
CA PRO A 360 -16.22 -9.32 -0.15
C PRO A 360 -15.47 -8.53 -1.22
N VAL A 361 -14.38 -9.09 -1.74
CA VAL A 361 -13.73 -8.61 -2.96
C VAL A 361 -13.95 -9.60 -4.11
N PRO A 362 -13.84 -9.15 -5.38
CA PRO A 362 -13.89 -10.05 -6.52
C PRO A 362 -12.90 -11.21 -6.36
N PRO A 363 -13.29 -12.45 -6.74
CA PRO A 363 -12.42 -13.61 -6.62
C PRO A 363 -11.21 -13.47 -7.55
N MET A 364 -10.08 -14.04 -7.15
CA MET A 364 -8.91 -14.21 -8.00
C MET A 364 -9.25 -15.04 -9.25
N LEU A 365 -8.49 -14.90 -10.33
CA LEU A 365 -8.69 -15.70 -11.55
C LEU A 365 -8.31 -17.17 -11.34
N GLN A 366 -7.47 -17.44 -10.35
CA GLN A 366 -7.10 -18.79 -9.91
C GLN A 366 -7.19 -18.90 -8.39
N ALA A 367 -7.74 -20.02 -7.90
CA ALA A 367 -7.70 -20.37 -6.48
C ALA A 367 -6.27 -20.67 -6.02
N ARG A 368 -5.89 -20.18 -4.83
CA ARG A 368 -4.50 -20.25 -4.33
C ARG A 368 -4.44 -20.50 -2.83
N GLN A 369 -3.51 -21.36 -2.41
CA GLN A 369 -3.03 -21.46 -1.03
C GLN A 369 -1.50 -21.41 -1.00
N ASN A 370 -0.92 -21.12 0.17
CA ASN A 370 0.54 -21.08 0.39
C ASN A 370 1.28 -20.18 -0.62
N PHE A 371 0.63 -19.07 -0.99
CA PHE A 371 1.07 -18.12 -2.01
C PHE A 371 1.56 -16.81 -1.37
N GLY A 372 2.26 -15.99 -2.16
CA GLY A 372 2.67 -14.65 -1.75
C GLY A 372 1.60 -13.61 -2.02
N VAL A 373 1.40 -12.68 -1.08
CA VAL A 373 0.64 -11.45 -1.34
C VAL A 373 1.50 -10.26 -0.95
N VAL A 374 1.64 -9.31 -1.87
CA VAL A 374 2.48 -8.12 -1.71
C VAL A 374 1.72 -6.89 -2.20
N GLU A 375 1.81 -5.79 -1.45
CA GLU A 375 1.34 -4.48 -1.90
C GLU A 375 2.49 -3.71 -2.57
N LEU A 376 2.16 -3.04 -3.66
CA LEU A 376 3.06 -2.16 -4.38
C LEU A 376 2.29 -1.03 -5.07
N ASP A 377 2.60 0.21 -4.69
CA ASP A 377 1.99 1.43 -5.27
C ASP A 377 0.44 1.36 -5.27
N GLY A 378 -0.15 0.86 -4.18
CA GLY A 378 -1.61 0.73 -4.00
C GLY A 378 -2.23 -0.53 -4.63
N LEU A 379 -1.47 -1.27 -5.43
CA LEU A 379 -1.93 -2.51 -6.08
C LEU A 379 -1.54 -3.74 -5.26
N ILE A 380 -2.35 -4.79 -5.32
CA ILE A 380 -2.12 -6.04 -4.58
C ILE A 380 -1.75 -7.15 -5.55
N TYR A 381 -0.57 -7.74 -5.37
CA TYR A 381 -0.06 -8.83 -6.21
C TYR A 381 -0.19 -10.17 -5.50
N ALA A 382 -0.89 -11.11 -6.12
CA ALA A 382 -0.96 -12.52 -5.71
C ALA A 382 0.04 -13.34 -6.55
N LEU A 383 0.99 -14.01 -5.87
CA LEU A 383 2.20 -14.58 -6.47
C LEU A 383 2.28 -16.08 -6.19
N GLY A 384 2.17 -16.90 -7.24
CA GLY A 384 2.41 -18.34 -7.17
C GLY A 384 1.49 -19.11 -6.22
N GLY A 385 2.08 -19.95 -5.37
CA GLY A 385 1.39 -20.89 -4.48
C GLY A 385 0.98 -22.18 -5.18
N GLU A 386 -0.11 -22.76 -4.71
CA GLU A 386 -0.69 -23.99 -5.29
C GLU A 386 -2.21 -23.93 -5.31
N ASN A 387 -2.79 -24.54 -6.34
CA ASN A 387 -4.23 -24.85 -6.40
C ASN A 387 -4.45 -26.34 -6.13
N GLU A 388 -5.67 -26.84 -6.31
CA GLU A 388 -5.99 -28.26 -6.09
C GLU A 388 -5.21 -29.22 -7.01
N ASP A 389 -4.81 -28.74 -8.19
CA ASP A 389 -4.20 -29.58 -9.24
C ASP A 389 -2.67 -29.48 -9.28
N THR A 390 -2.12 -28.28 -9.10
CA THR A 390 -0.76 -27.92 -9.50
C THR A 390 -0.15 -26.79 -8.68
N ALA A 391 1.18 -26.68 -8.74
CA ALA A 391 1.91 -25.53 -8.23
C ALA A 391 1.96 -24.41 -9.31
N LEU A 392 1.77 -23.17 -8.89
CA LEU A 392 1.56 -22.04 -9.79
C LEU A 392 2.82 -21.17 -9.90
N THR A 393 3.10 -20.71 -11.12
CA THR A 393 4.05 -19.59 -11.40
C THR A 393 3.33 -18.30 -11.75
N THR A 394 2.00 -18.38 -11.92
CA THR A 394 1.16 -17.28 -12.34
C THR A 394 1.13 -16.18 -11.29
N VAL A 395 1.06 -14.95 -11.78
CA VAL A 395 0.97 -13.73 -10.99
C VAL A 395 -0.26 -12.98 -11.43
N GLU A 396 -1.03 -12.52 -10.46
CA GLU A 396 -2.22 -11.71 -10.68
C GLU A 396 -2.12 -10.44 -9.86
N VAL A 397 -2.61 -9.33 -10.42
CA VAL A 397 -2.69 -8.05 -9.73
C VAL A 397 -4.14 -7.67 -9.54
N PHE A 398 -4.49 -7.24 -8.34
CA PHE A 398 -5.76 -6.66 -7.99
C PHE A 398 -5.60 -5.16 -7.83
N ASP A 399 -6.49 -4.45 -8.50
CA ASP A 399 -6.66 -3.01 -8.33
C ASP A 399 -7.85 -2.77 -7.38
N PRO A 400 -7.60 -2.29 -6.14
CA PRO A 400 -8.67 -2.04 -5.17
C PRO A 400 -9.69 -1.00 -5.63
N HIS A 401 -9.28 -0.07 -6.49
CA HIS A 401 -10.14 1.01 -6.96
C HIS A 401 -11.10 0.52 -8.04
N PHE A 402 -10.57 -0.15 -9.08
CA PHE A 402 -11.41 -0.72 -10.13
C PHE A 402 -12.05 -2.05 -9.74
N SER A 403 -11.67 -2.62 -8.59
CA SER A 403 -12.16 -3.91 -8.11
C SER A 403 -12.04 -4.98 -9.21
N CYS A 404 -10.84 -5.13 -9.77
CA CYS A 404 -10.62 -6.11 -10.85
C CYS A 404 -9.25 -6.77 -10.74
N TRP A 405 -9.22 -8.06 -11.09
CA TRP A 405 -8.01 -8.86 -11.20
C TRP A 405 -7.51 -8.89 -12.65
N LYS A 406 -6.20 -8.82 -12.83
CA LYS A 406 -5.53 -8.95 -14.13
C LYS A 406 -4.34 -9.88 -14.02
N MET A 407 -4.14 -10.71 -15.04
CA MET A 407 -2.92 -11.50 -15.17
C MET A 407 -1.70 -10.60 -15.40
N GLN A 408 -0.58 -11.00 -14.82
CA GLN A 408 0.73 -10.36 -14.96
C GLN A 408 1.77 -11.36 -15.47
N SER A 409 2.98 -10.88 -15.79
CA SER A 409 4.10 -11.75 -16.16
C SER A 409 4.36 -12.80 -15.07
N SER A 410 4.30 -14.07 -15.47
CA SER A 410 4.51 -15.19 -14.56
C SER A 410 5.98 -15.28 -14.13
N MET A 411 6.21 -15.78 -12.91
CA MET A 411 7.56 -16.07 -12.40
C MET A 411 8.26 -17.11 -13.29
N THR A 412 9.60 -17.12 -13.28
CA THR A 412 10.35 -18.10 -14.06
C THR A 412 10.45 -19.46 -13.36
N MET A 413 10.15 -19.50 -12.05
CA MET A 413 10.25 -20.70 -11.21
C MET A 413 8.98 -20.96 -10.40
N ILE A 414 8.69 -22.24 -10.16
CA ILE A 414 7.67 -22.69 -9.21
C ILE A 414 8.22 -22.55 -7.80
N ARG A 415 7.46 -21.88 -6.92
CA ARG A 415 7.83 -21.65 -5.52
C ARG A 415 6.69 -22.11 -4.61
N LYS A 416 6.85 -23.31 -4.03
CA LYS A 416 5.96 -23.79 -2.96
C LYS A 416 6.39 -23.19 -1.63
N VAL A 417 5.46 -22.61 -0.89
CA VAL A 417 5.73 -21.93 0.40
C VAL A 417 6.87 -20.93 0.23
N GLY A 418 6.77 -20.14 -0.85
CA GLY A 418 7.71 -19.10 -1.21
C GLY A 418 7.62 -17.92 -0.27
N CYS A 419 8.70 -17.13 -0.24
CA CYS A 419 8.80 -15.93 0.56
C CYS A 419 8.75 -14.72 -0.37
N TYR A 420 7.96 -13.70 -0.04
CA TYR A 420 7.71 -12.57 -0.94
C TYR A 420 7.73 -11.25 -0.18
N ALA A 421 8.26 -10.20 -0.81
CA ALA A 421 8.28 -8.84 -0.26
C ALA A 421 8.38 -7.80 -1.37
N SER A 422 7.90 -6.59 -1.12
CA SER A 422 8.19 -5.42 -1.95
C SER A 422 9.34 -4.60 -1.37
N MET A 423 10.20 -4.07 -2.24
CA MET A 423 11.25 -3.12 -1.89
C MET A 423 11.52 -2.23 -3.10
N ASN A 424 11.70 -0.92 -2.87
CA ASN A 424 12.11 0.02 -3.91
C ASN A 424 11.29 -0.07 -5.21
N LYS A 425 9.94 -0.06 -5.09
CA LYS A 425 8.98 -0.17 -6.21
C LYS A 425 9.12 -1.43 -7.06
N LYS A 426 9.64 -2.53 -6.48
CA LYS A 426 9.78 -3.85 -7.11
C LYS A 426 9.33 -4.96 -6.17
N ILE A 427 9.01 -6.11 -6.73
CA ILE A 427 8.57 -7.31 -5.98
C ILE A 427 9.68 -8.35 -6.03
N TYR A 428 9.95 -8.98 -4.88
CA TYR A 428 10.98 -9.99 -4.74
C TYR A 428 10.33 -11.32 -4.35
N ALA A 429 10.65 -12.37 -5.10
CA ALA A 429 10.30 -13.75 -4.82
C ALA A 429 11.57 -14.49 -4.37
N ILE A 430 11.56 -14.98 -3.14
CA ILE A 430 12.75 -15.43 -2.40
C ILE A 430 12.51 -16.86 -1.93
N GLY A 431 13.41 -17.78 -2.26
CA GLY A 431 13.34 -19.18 -1.82
C GLY A 431 12.00 -19.85 -2.17
N GLY A 432 11.65 -20.90 -1.41
CA GLY A 432 10.50 -21.75 -1.70
C GLY A 432 10.73 -22.62 -2.93
N GLY A 433 10.46 -23.90 -2.84
CA GLY A 433 10.81 -24.82 -3.92
C GLY A 433 10.26 -26.21 -3.72
N SER A 434 10.16 -26.94 -4.84
CA SER A 434 9.74 -28.34 -4.85
C SER A 434 10.91 -29.30 -4.66
N TYR A 435 12.14 -28.99 -5.13
CA TYR A 435 13.38 -29.78 -4.89
C TYR A 435 14.69 -28.98 -5.16
N GLY A 436 15.79 -29.30 -4.48
CA GLY A 436 17.17 -28.95 -4.91
C GLY A 436 17.62 -27.48 -4.76
N LYS A 437 18.33 -26.93 -5.78
CA LYS A 437 18.90 -25.56 -5.78
C LYS A 437 17.87 -24.43 -5.92
N LEU A 438 16.57 -24.74 -5.89
CA LEU A 438 15.50 -23.73 -5.97
C LEU A 438 15.28 -23.02 -4.63
N PHE A 439 15.70 -23.62 -3.51
CA PHE A 439 15.47 -23.09 -2.16
C PHE A 439 16.31 -21.87 -1.78
N ASP A 440 17.32 -21.52 -2.56
CA ASP A 440 18.14 -20.31 -2.36
C ASP A 440 17.93 -19.27 -3.46
N SER A 441 17.13 -19.55 -4.50
CA SER A 441 16.97 -18.66 -5.64
C SER A 441 16.15 -17.41 -5.28
N VAL A 442 16.53 -16.29 -5.87
CA VAL A 442 15.86 -15.01 -5.71
C VAL A 442 15.56 -14.41 -7.08
N GLU A 443 14.32 -14.00 -7.29
CA GLU A 443 13.89 -13.28 -8.49
C GLU A 443 13.27 -11.95 -8.11
N CYS A 444 13.48 -10.94 -8.96
CA CYS A 444 12.91 -9.60 -8.82
C CYS A 444 12.04 -9.29 -10.02
N PHE A 445 10.81 -8.89 -9.77
CA PHE A 445 9.88 -8.37 -10.77
C PHE A 445 9.93 -6.85 -10.79
N ASP A 446 10.10 -6.29 -11.99
CA ASP A 446 10.02 -4.86 -12.23
C ASP A 446 8.72 -4.55 -13.00
N PRO A 447 7.72 -3.93 -12.35
CA PRO A 447 6.45 -3.61 -12.98
C PRO A 447 6.56 -2.69 -14.20
N LYS A 448 7.63 -1.88 -14.30
CA LYS A 448 7.83 -0.96 -15.43
C LYS A 448 8.23 -1.71 -16.69
N THR A 449 9.07 -2.74 -16.53
CA THR A 449 9.54 -3.57 -17.67
C THR A 449 8.70 -4.82 -17.88
N GLN A 450 7.86 -5.17 -16.91
CA GLN A 450 7.08 -6.41 -16.89
C GLN A 450 7.96 -7.66 -16.98
N GLN A 451 9.20 -7.60 -16.46
CA GLN A 451 10.17 -8.68 -16.50
C GLN A 451 10.57 -9.16 -15.10
N TRP A 452 10.85 -10.46 -15.01
CA TRP A 452 11.50 -11.10 -13.88
C TRP A 452 13.00 -11.24 -14.13
N THR A 453 13.82 -10.85 -13.15
CA THR A 453 15.28 -10.93 -13.21
C THR A 453 15.82 -11.73 -12.03
N GLY A 454 16.69 -12.70 -12.28
CA GLY A 454 17.38 -13.46 -11.23
C GLY A 454 18.41 -12.62 -10.48
N LEU A 455 18.45 -12.75 -9.16
CA LEU A 455 19.41 -12.07 -8.27
C LEU A 455 20.34 -13.08 -7.59
N CYS A 456 21.29 -12.57 -6.80
CA CYS A 456 22.17 -13.43 -6.01
C CYS A 456 21.35 -14.29 -5.04
N PRO A 457 21.64 -15.60 -4.95
CA PRO A 457 20.89 -16.50 -4.09
C PRO A 457 21.15 -16.22 -2.60
N LEU A 458 20.21 -16.63 -1.75
CA LEU A 458 20.36 -16.67 -0.30
C LEU A 458 21.61 -17.47 0.11
N LYS A 459 22.17 -17.17 1.29
CA LYS A 459 23.28 -17.96 1.84
C LYS A 459 22.82 -19.32 2.34
N GLU A 460 21.61 -19.41 2.89
CA GLU A 460 21.00 -20.67 3.29
C GLU A 460 19.74 -21.00 2.48
N ARG A 461 19.69 -22.24 1.98
CA ARG A 461 18.48 -22.84 1.39
C ARG A 461 17.40 -22.98 2.44
N ARG A 462 16.22 -22.41 2.18
CA ARG A 462 15.12 -22.38 3.14
C ARG A 462 13.76 -22.50 2.48
N PHE A 463 12.80 -23.05 3.21
CA PHE A 463 11.37 -22.96 2.89
C PHE A 463 10.59 -22.52 4.13
N GLY A 464 9.43 -21.91 3.92
CA GLY A 464 8.62 -21.37 5.03
C GLY A 464 9.27 -20.19 5.75
N SER A 465 10.10 -19.42 5.05
CA SER A 465 10.64 -18.15 5.55
C SER A 465 9.68 -17.00 5.21
N VAL A 466 9.83 -15.90 5.94
CA VAL A 466 9.06 -14.67 5.71
C VAL A 466 10.00 -13.51 5.41
N ALA A 467 9.54 -12.55 4.62
CA ALA A 467 10.34 -11.40 4.23
C ALA A 467 9.55 -10.12 4.38
N CYS A 468 10.28 -9.04 4.62
CA CYS A 468 9.76 -7.68 4.54
C CYS A 468 10.83 -6.76 3.95
N GLY A 469 10.41 -5.82 3.11
CA GLY A 469 11.29 -4.77 2.59
C GLY A 469 11.05 -3.46 3.30
N ILE A 470 12.13 -2.70 3.54
CA ILE A 470 12.06 -1.35 4.10
C ILE A 470 13.13 -0.50 3.45
N GLY A 471 12.74 0.57 2.78
CA GLY A 471 13.67 1.43 2.05
C GLY A 471 14.42 0.64 0.96
N GLN A 472 15.74 0.52 1.12
CA GLN A 472 16.63 -0.22 0.20
C GLN A 472 17.08 -1.58 0.73
N GLU A 473 16.45 -2.07 1.79
CA GLU A 473 16.82 -3.30 2.46
C GLU A 473 15.68 -4.33 2.42
N LEU A 474 16.03 -5.58 2.13
CA LEU A 474 15.17 -6.74 2.28
C LEU A 474 15.66 -7.58 3.46
N TYR A 475 14.74 -7.99 4.31
CA TYR A 475 15.00 -8.84 5.45
C TYR A 475 14.27 -10.16 5.28
N VAL A 476 14.93 -11.27 5.58
CA VAL A 476 14.37 -12.63 5.52
C VAL A 476 14.57 -13.29 6.87
N PHE A 477 13.47 -13.67 7.51
CA PHE A 477 13.45 -14.28 8.84
C PHE A 477 12.94 -15.72 8.79
N GLY A 478 13.52 -16.54 9.65
CA GLY A 478 13.13 -17.94 9.81
C GLY A 478 13.24 -18.76 8.52
N GLY A 479 12.29 -19.68 8.38
CA GLY A 479 12.38 -20.79 7.46
C GLY A 479 13.24 -21.92 8.02
N VAL A 480 13.08 -23.09 7.43
CA VAL A 480 13.75 -24.31 7.88
C VAL A 480 14.55 -24.95 6.75
N ARG A 481 15.63 -25.62 7.14
CA ARG A 481 16.48 -26.41 6.24
C ARG A 481 16.66 -27.82 6.77
N SER A 482 16.78 -28.77 5.85
CA SER A 482 17.19 -30.13 6.20
C SER A 482 18.70 -30.16 6.43
N GLN A 483 19.14 -30.71 7.55
CA GLN A 483 20.54 -31.00 7.80
C GLN A 483 20.94 -32.21 6.95
N GLU A 484 21.96 -32.05 6.11
CA GLU A 484 22.58 -33.17 5.40
C GLU A 484 23.39 -34.01 6.41
N SER A 485 22.85 -35.19 6.77
CA SER A 485 23.55 -36.22 7.54
C SER A 485 23.90 -37.38 6.60
N GLU A 486 25.05 -38.03 6.82
CA GLU A 486 25.44 -39.25 6.09
C GLU A 486 24.45 -40.40 6.31
N ASN A 487 23.66 -40.36 7.39
CA ASN A 487 22.57 -41.29 7.66
C ASN A 487 21.20 -40.69 7.28
N PRO A 488 20.48 -41.26 6.29
CA PRO A 488 19.16 -40.78 5.86
C PRO A 488 18.10 -40.78 6.97
N GLU A 489 18.26 -41.64 7.98
CA GLU A 489 17.35 -41.77 9.13
C GLU A 489 17.54 -40.69 10.21
N GLN A 490 18.60 -39.85 10.11
CA GLN A 490 18.92 -38.77 11.06
C GLN A 490 18.75 -37.37 10.45
N ARG A 491 17.87 -37.20 9.46
CA ARG A 491 17.54 -35.88 8.91
C ARG A 491 16.82 -35.02 9.95
N GLN A 492 17.55 -34.08 10.54
CA GLN A 492 16.98 -33.06 11.42
C GLN A 492 16.65 -31.79 10.63
N MET A 493 15.52 -31.18 10.95
CA MET A 493 15.14 -29.86 10.44
C MET A 493 15.69 -28.80 11.39
N MET A 494 16.39 -27.80 10.86
CA MET A 494 16.92 -26.68 11.65
C MET A 494 16.39 -25.35 11.13
N THR A 495 16.19 -24.42 12.06
CA THR A 495 15.80 -23.03 11.73
C THR A 495 16.98 -22.32 11.06
N CYS A 496 16.71 -21.63 9.96
CA CYS A 496 17.70 -20.87 9.23
C CYS A 496 18.03 -19.55 9.95
N LYS A 497 19.25 -19.05 9.74
CA LYS A 497 19.64 -17.72 10.21
C LYS A 497 18.91 -16.64 9.44
N SER A 498 18.61 -15.51 10.07
CA SER A 498 18.05 -14.35 9.40
C SER A 498 19.10 -13.74 8.48
N GLU A 499 18.66 -13.31 7.30
CA GLU A 499 19.51 -12.70 6.28
C GLU A 499 18.93 -11.34 5.89
N PHE A 500 19.79 -10.40 5.51
CA PHE A 500 19.38 -9.16 4.89
C PHE A 500 20.16 -8.87 3.61
N TYR A 501 19.51 -8.16 2.69
CA TYR A 501 20.05 -7.75 1.39
C TYR A 501 19.89 -6.25 1.24
N HIS A 502 20.95 -5.56 0.82
CA HIS A 502 20.93 -4.14 0.50
C HIS A 502 21.06 -3.95 -1.01
N ASN A 503 20.18 -3.13 -1.61
CA ASN A 503 20.09 -2.94 -3.05
C ASN A 503 21.41 -2.48 -3.71
N ASP A 504 22.13 -1.56 -3.07
CA ASP A 504 23.42 -1.08 -3.60
C ASP A 504 24.57 -2.09 -3.46
N ILE A 505 24.60 -2.84 -2.36
CA ILE A 505 25.68 -3.81 -2.08
C ILE A 505 25.47 -5.09 -2.90
N ARG A 506 24.22 -5.39 -3.29
CA ARG A 506 23.83 -6.54 -4.12
C ARG A 506 24.31 -7.88 -3.58
N ARG A 507 24.31 -8.04 -2.25
CA ARG A 507 24.68 -9.30 -1.58
C ARG A 507 23.85 -9.52 -0.34
N TRP A 508 23.61 -10.79 -0.03
CA TRP A 508 23.05 -11.21 1.24
C TRP A 508 24.11 -11.18 2.34
N MET A 509 23.68 -10.83 3.55
CA MET A 509 24.48 -10.79 4.78
C MET A 509 23.68 -11.41 5.91
N PHE A 510 24.35 -12.12 6.82
CA PHE A 510 23.68 -12.66 8.00
C PHE A 510 23.38 -11.55 9.00
N LEU A 511 22.23 -11.64 9.64
CA LEU A 511 21.93 -10.90 10.85
C LEU A 511 22.42 -11.65 12.08
N ASP A 512 22.59 -10.92 13.17
CA ASP A 512 22.83 -11.52 14.47
C ASP A 512 21.49 -11.94 15.09
N ASP A 513 21.22 -13.24 15.09
CA ASP A 513 20.01 -13.83 15.68
C ASP A 513 20.13 -14.08 17.18
N GLN A 514 21.14 -13.50 17.84
CA GLN A 514 21.19 -13.49 19.29
C GLN A 514 19.89 -12.95 19.86
N ASN A 515 19.18 -13.80 20.59
CA ASN A 515 17.85 -13.54 21.16
C ASN A 515 16.70 -13.44 20.13
N LEU A 516 16.78 -14.13 18.99
CA LEU A 516 15.61 -14.40 18.13
C LEU A 516 14.89 -15.70 18.54
N CYS A 517 15.56 -16.84 18.39
CA CYS A 517 15.06 -18.15 18.80
C CYS A 517 16.23 -19.11 19.01
N SER A 518 16.02 -20.21 19.73
CA SER A 518 17.04 -21.24 19.93
C SER A 518 17.41 -21.87 18.56
N PRO A 519 18.70 -21.99 18.19
CA PRO A 519 19.12 -22.53 16.90
C PRO A 519 18.69 -23.99 16.63
N ALA A 520 18.39 -24.74 17.69
CA ALA A 520 17.97 -26.14 17.63
C ALA A 520 16.43 -26.32 17.63
N SER A 521 15.67 -25.22 17.57
CA SER A 521 14.24 -25.24 17.88
C SER A 521 13.31 -25.48 16.70
N SER A 522 12.11 -25.97 17.02
CA SER A 522 10.91 -26.05 16.16
C SER A 522 10.23 -24.70 15.94
N SER A 523 11.00 -23.61 15.82
CA SER A 523 10.44 -22.27 15.66
C SER A 523 9.86 -22.08 14.25
N PHE A 524 8.67 -21.47 14.18
CA PHE A 524 8.03 -21.14 12.92
C PHE A 524 7.67 -19.67 12.87
N VAL A 525 8.29 -18.95 11.94
CA VAL A 525 7.96 -17.56 11.69
C VAL A 525 6.79 -17.50 10.72
N TYR A 526 5.72 -16.78 11.10
CA TYR A 526 4.52 -16.63 10.30
C TYR A 526 4.46 -15.29 9.55
N GLY A 527 5.13 -14.26 10.07
CA GLY A 527 5.31 -13.02 9.32
C GLY A 527 6.28 -12.04 9.96
N ALA A 528 6.65 -11.01 9.19
CA ALA A 528 7.54 -9.95 9.60
C ALA A 528 6.87 -8.62 9.26
N VAL A 529 6.59 -7.81 10.29
CA VAL A 529 5.76 -6.62 10.18
C VAL A 529 6.60 -5.37 10.50
N PRO A 530 6.97 -4.56 9.49
CA PRO A 530 7.71 -3.34 9.71
C PRO A 530 6.81 -2.25 10.31
N ILE A 531 7.18 -1.70 11.47
CA ILE A 531 6.48 -0.59 12.14
C ILE A 531 7.54 0.38 12.66
N GLY A 532 7.47 1.63 12.21
CA GLY A 532 8.49 2.65 12.49
C GLY A 532 9.92 2.18 12.16
N ALA A 533 10.82 2.27 13.14
CA ALA A 533 12.22 1.89 12.99
C ALA A 533 12.48 0.37 13.16
N SER A 534 11.48 -0.39 13.58
CA SER A 534 11.64 -1.79 13.99
C SER A 534 10.90 -2.75 13.06
N ILE A 535 11.31 -4.02 13.08
CA ILE A 535 10.59 -5.12 12.46
C ILE A 535 10.07 -6.02 13.57
N TYR A 536 8.79 -6.31 13.56
CA TYR A 536 8.18 -7.25 14.51
C TYR A 536 8.00 -8.60 13.84
N VAL A 537 8.72 -9.60 14.35
CA VAL A 537 8.64 -10.98 13.86
C VAL A 537 7.58 -11.72 14.65
N VAL A 538 6.56 -12.21 13.95
CA VAL A 538 5.39 -12.90 14.49
C VAL A 538 5.51 -14.38 14.19
N GLY A 539 5.39 -15.24 15.19
CA GLY A 539 5.59 -16.67 15.01
C GLY A 539 5.57 -17.46 16.30
N ASP A 540 5.78 -18.77 16.19
CA ASP A 540 6.10 -19.62 17.32
C ASP A 540 7.61 -19.57 17.53
N LEU A 541 8.09 -18.69 18.41
CA LEU A 541 9.51 -18.43 18.62
C LEU A 541 9.97 -19.11 19.90
N ASP A 542 10.61 -20.27 19.77
CA ASP A 542 11.15 -21.02 20.90
C ASP A 542 12.40 -20.34 21.46
N THR A 543 12.34 -19.99 22.74
CA THR A 543 13.41 -19.31 23.47
C THR A 543 14.31 -20.28 24.25
N GLY A 544 14.03 -21.58 24.15
CA GLY A 544 14.66 -22.67 24.93
C GLY A 544 14.01 -22.93 26.28
N THR A 545 13.21 -21.98 26.80
CA THR A 545 12.48 -22.13 28.08
C THR A 545 10.98 -21.89 27.93
N THR A 546 10.59 -21.01 27.02
CA THR A 546 9.20 -20.63 26.70
C THR A 546 9.06 -20.33 25.20
N PHE A 547 7.83 -20.20 24.71
CA PHE A 547 7.57 -19.71 23.36
C PHE A 547 7.12 -18.25 23.42
N ASP A 548 7.83 -17.38 22.69
CA ASP A 548 7.38 -16.03 22.43
C ASP A 548 6.58 -16.02 21.13
N TYR A 549 5.57 -15.14 21.06
CA TYR A 549 4.76 -15.01 19.85
C TYR A 549 5.22 -13.85 18.94
N ILE A 550 5.83 -12.82 19.52
CA ILE A 550 6.34 -11.65 18.81
C ILE A 550 7.71 -11.28 19.38
N ARG A 551 8.64 -10.90 18.52
CA ARG A 551 9.92 -10.27 18.91
C ARG A 551 10.21 -9.04 18.07
N GLU A 552 10.78 -8.01 18.70
CA GLU A 552 11.16 -6.77 18.04
C GLU A 552 12.62 -6.86 17.57
N PHE A 553 12.87 -6.66 16.29
CA PHE A 553 14.19 -6.43 15.73
C PHE A 553 14.38 -4.92 15.49
N ARG A 554 15.32 -4.31 16.22
CA ARG A 554 15.66 -2.90 16.04
C ARG A 554 16.77 -2.77 15.00
N ARG A 555 16.44 -2.16 13.86
CA ARG A 555 17.36 -2.01 12.73
C ARG A 555 18.54 -1.09 13.04
N SER A 556 18.31 -0.05 13.85
CA SER A 556 19.35 0.93 14.20
C SER A 556 20.51 0.33 15.02
N THR A 557 20.23 -0.70 15.82
CA THR A 557 21.22 -1.38 16.67
C THR A 557 21.57 -2.77 16.15
N GLY A 558 20.75 -3.36 15.27
CA GLY A 558 20.88 -4.74 14.81
C GLY A 558 20.58 -5.77 15.91
N THR A 559 19.79 -5.40 16.93
CA THR A 559 19.56 -6.23 18.11
C THR A 559 18.11 -6.63 18.28
N TRP A 560 17.89 -7.83 18.83
CA TRP A 560 16.60 -8.34 19.21
C TRP A 560 16.20 -7.88 20.60
N HIS A 561 14.94 -7.45 20.73
CA HIS A 561 14.32 -7.02 21.97
C HIS A 561 13.08 -7.87 22.26
N HIS A 562 12.95 -8.24 23.53
CA HIS A 562 11.79 -8.91 24.03
C HIS A 562 10.63 -7.91 24.16
N THR A 563 9.56 -8.13 23.40
CA THR A 563 8.24 -7.54 23.69
C THR A 563 7.61 -8.36 24.81
N LYS A 564 7.01 -7.75 25.84
CA LYS A 564 6.45 -8.45 27.03
C LYS A 564 5.69 -9.72 26.63
N HIS A 565 5.63 -10.73 27.51
CA HIS A 565 4.91 -11.98 27.27
C HIS A 565 3.46 -11.68 26.85
N MET A 566 3.22 -11.74 25.54
CA MET A 566 1.88 -11.78 24.99
C MET A 566 1.30 -13.14 25.36
N LEU A 567 0.01 -13.18 25.71
CA LEU A 567 -0.73 -14.42 26.02
C LEU A 567 -0.27 -15.52 25.05
N THR A 568 0.07 -16.70 25.58
CA THR A 568 0.31 -17.91 24.77
C THR A 568 -0.87 -18.06 23.84
N SER A 569 -0.72 -17.60 22.59
CA SER A 569 -1.86 -17.39 21.72
C SER A 569 -2.50 -18.75 21.48
N ASP A 570 -3.82 -18.79 21.63
CA ASP A 570 -4.60 -19.91 21.12
C ASP A 570 -4.47 -20.01 19.60
N LEU A 571 -3.87 -19.05 18.89
CA LEU A 571 -3.73 -19.08 17.44
C LEU A 571 -2.29 -19.39 17.01
N CYS A 572 -2.16 -20.21 15.97
CA CYS A 572 -0.90 -20.52 15.28
C CYS A 572 -1.12 -20.51 13.76
N LYS A 573 -0.04 -20.41 12.98
CA LYS A 573 -0.07 -20.29 11.50
C LYS A 573 -0.96 -19.15 11.00
N THR A 574 -1.05 -18.09 11.77
CA THR A 574 -1.76 -16.85 11.42
C THR A 574 -0.99 -16.11 10.33
N ALA A 575 -1.68 -15.47 9.40
CA ALA A 575 -1.05 -14.47 8.57
C ALA A 575 -1.15 -13.07 9.22
N CYS A 576 -0.21 -12.17 8.94
CA CYS A 576 -0.15 -10.87 9.60
C CYS A 576 0.27 -9.73 8.69
N ALA A 577 -0.16 -8.51 9.04
CA ALA A 577 0.23 -7.28 8.35
C ALA A 577 0.24 -6.08 9.32
N ALA A 578 0.88 -4.98 8.91
CA ALA A 578 0.78 -3.69 9.59
C ALA A 578 -0.50 -2.97 9.14
N LEU A 579 -1.26 -2.39 10.07
CA LEU A 579 -2.43 -1.56 9.75
C LEU A 579 -2.51 -0.33 10.65
N ARG A 580 -2.81 0.83 10.07
CA ARG A 580 -3.08 2.06 10.83
C ARG A 580 -4.54 2.11 11.25
N ILE A 581 -4.77 2.12 12.56
CA ILE A 581 -6.12 2.19 13.14
C ILE A 581 -6.22 3.48 13.97
N ALA A 582 -7.34 4.19 13.84
CA ALA A 582 -7.58 5.42 14.60
C ALA A 582 -7.63 5.13 16.12
N ASN A 583 -6.97 5.97 16.91
CA ASN A 583 -6.85 5.80 18.37
C ASN A 583 -8.22 5.76 19.05
N CYS A 584 -9.17 6.60 18.61
CA CYS A 584 -10.53 6.58 19.14
C CYS A 584 -11.29 5.29 18.86
N ARG A 585 -10.96 4.58 17.77
CA ARG A 585 -11.57 3.29 17.42
C ARG A 585 -10.99 2.18 18.30
N LEU A 586 -9.66 2.16 18.43
CA LEU A 586 -8.96 1.25 19.36
C LEU A 586 -9.48 1.43 20.79
N PHE A 587 -9.59 2.68 21.26
CA PHE A 587 -10.09 3.00 22.58
C PHE A 587 -11.51 2.46 22.82
N ARG A 588 -12.42 2.63 21.83
CA ARG A 588 -13.79 2.09 21.90
C ARG A 588 -13.82 0.56 21.94
N LEU A 589 -12.98 -0.10 21.15
CA LEU A 589 -12.86 -1.57 21.16
C LEU A 589 -12.33 -2.07 22.50
N GLN A 590 -11.31 -1.43 23.05
CA GLN A 590 -10.76 -1.76 24.36
C GLN A 590 -11.78 -1.55 25.48
N LEU A 591 -12.62 -0.51 25.38
CA LEU A 591 -13.70 -0.24 26.32
C LEU A 591 -14.79 -1.31 26.26
N SER A 592 -15.25 -1.67 25.06
CA SER A 592 -16.27 -2.72 24.89
C SER A 592 -15.78 -4.10 25.31
N GLN A 593 -14.47 -4.35 25.22
CA GLN A 593 -13.80 -5.58 25.65
C GLN A 593 -13.42 -5.58 27.15
N GLY A 594 -13.77 -4.55 27.91
CA GLY A 594 -13.51 -4.48 29.35
C GLY A 594 -12.02 -4.36 29.72
N MET A 595 -11.17 -3.88 28.81
CA MET A 595 -9.73 -3.73 29.05
C MET A 595 -9.39 -2.55 29.99
N PHE A 596 -10.35 -1.65 30.24
CA PHE A 596 -10.21 -0.57 31.21
C PHE A 596 -10.87 -0.94 32.54
N ARG A 597 -10.08 -1.08 33.61
CA ARG A 597 -10.60 -1.10 34.98
C ARG A 597 -10.82 0.34 35.44
N ILE A 598 -12.08 0.75 35.56
CA ILE A 598 -12.45 2.00 36.20
C ILE A 598 -12.14 1.84 37.69
N ARG A 599 -11.17 2.58 38.21
CA ARG A 599 -11.06 2.75 39.66
C ARG A 599 -12.19 3.70 40.05
N VAL A 600 -13.27 3.12 40.55
CA VAL A 600 -14.37 3.83 41.22
C VAL A 600 -13.84 4.45 42.50
#